data_AF-A0A914UN09-F1
#
_entry.id   AF-A0A914UN09-F1
#
_cell.length_a   1.000
_cell.length_b   1.000
_cell.length_c   1.000
_cell.angle_alpha   90.00
_cell.angle_beta   90.00
_cell.angle_gamma   90.00
#
_symmetry.space_group_name_H-M   'P 1'
#
loop_
_entity.id
_entity.type
_entity.pdbx_description
1 polymer ?
#
loop_
_entity_poly.entity_id
_entity_poly.type
_entity_poly.pdbx_seq_one_letter_code
_entity_poly.pdbx_strand_id
1 'polypeptide(L)'
;MARNAEKAMTALARWRRMKESESKGPVARRPADTRDCTDVRNAERFRKEIVMDIAKKIAMIQNPGLGEFKIRDLNDEINKQLKLKFAWESRIKE
;
A
#
# COMPACT_ATOMS: atom_id res chain seq x y z
N MET A 1 21.08 -15.36 18.47
CA MET A 1 20.72 -14.87 17.12
C MET A 1 19.81 -13.64 17.28
N ALA A 2 20.15 -12.50 16.68
CA ALA A 2 19.33 -11.28 16.76
C ALA A 2 17.99 -11.44 16.02
N ARG A 3 16.94 -10.74 16.49
CA ARG A 3 15.59 -10.77 15.89
C ARG A 3 15.62 -10.15 14.49
N ASN A 4 14.69 -10.56 13.62
CA ASN A 4 14.67 -10.11 12.22
C ASN A 4 14.54 -8.57 12.08
N ALA A 5 13.80 -7.94 13.00
CA ALA A 5 13.68 -6.49 13.11
C ALA A 5 15.02 -5.80 13.40
N GLU A 6 15.85 -6.39 14.26
CA GLU A 6 17.18 -5.86 14.61
C GLU A 6 18.15 -6.01 13.43
N LYS A 7 18.13 -7.16 12.75
CA LYS A 7 18.90 -7.39 11.52
C LYS A 7 18.54 -6.37 10.42
N ALA A 8 17.26 -6.04 10.28
CA ALA A 8 16.76 -5.05 9.34
C ALA A 8 17.18 -3.59 9.66
N MET A 9 17.64 -3.32 10.88
CA MET A 9 18.03 -1.99 11.36
C MET A 9 19.54 -1.76 11.39
N THR A 10 20.35 -2.78 11.06
CA THR A 10 21.81 -2.68 10.99
C THR A 10 22.29 -1.64 9.98
N ALA A 11 23.48 -1.09 10.21
CA ALA A 11 24.09 -0.10 9.32
C ALA A 11 24.19 -0.61 7.87
N LEU A 12 24.57 -1.89 7.69
CA LEU A 12 24.64 -2.53 6.36
C LEU A 12 23.27 -2.62 5.68
N ALA A 13 22.22 -3.00 6.41
CA ALA A 13 20.87 -3.09 5.86
C ALA A 13 20.33 -1.71 5.44
N ARG A 14 20.61 -0.67 6.24
CA ARG A 14 20.26 0.72 5.90
C ARG A 14 21.04 1.23 4.69
N TRP A 15 22.34 0.96 4.63
CA TRP A 15 23.19 1.35 3.49
C TRP A 15 22.75 0.68 2.19
N ARG A 16 22.42 -0.62 2.20
CA ARG A 16 21.88 -1.32 1.03
C ARG A 16 20.56 -0.71 0.54
N ARG A 17 19.64 -0.38 1.45
CA ARG A 17 18.38 0.30 1.11
C ARG A 17 18.62 1.68 0.50
N MET A 18 19.57 2.45 1.06
CA MET A 18 19.95 3.76 0.54
C MET A 18 20.52 3.64 -0.89
N LYS A 19 21.43 2.70 -1.13
CA LYS A 19 21.98 2.44 -2.48
C LYS A 19 20.94 1.97 -3.47
N GLU A 20 20.02 1.11 -3.05
CA GLU A 20 18.92 0.67 -3.91
C GLU A 20 17.96 1.81 -4.25
N SER A 21 17.69 2.72 -3.30
CA SER A 21 16.89 3.92 -3.56
C SER A 21 17.60 4.95 -4.45
N GLU A 22 18.92 5.03 -4.38
CA GLU A 22 19.72 5.88 -5.26
C GLU A 22 19.66 5.36 -6.72
N SER A 23 19.70 4.03 -6.91
CA SER A 23 19.61 3.40 -8.22
C SER A 23 18.19 3.38 -8.81
N LYS A 24 17.15 3.16 -8.00
CA LYS A 24 15.75 3.06 -8.45
C LYS A 24 14.98 4.38 -8.37
N GLY A 25 15.59 5.43 -7.81
CA GLY A 25 14.91 6.66 -7.43
C GLY A 25 14.07 6.50 -6.15
N PRO A 26 13.63 7.61 -5.55
CA PRO A 26 12.76 7.57 -4.38
C PRO A 26 11.50 6.77 -4.70
N VAL A 27 11.10 5.87 -3.80
CA VAL A 27 9.79 5.22 -3.88
C VAL A 27 8.74 6.32 -3.80
N ALA A 28 8.15 6.66 -4.95
CA ALA A 28 7.11 7.67 -5.02
C ALA A 28 5.99 7.29 -4.05
N ARG A 29 5.78 8.13 -3.03
CA ARG A 29 4.64 7.98 -2.14
C ARG A 29 3.39 8.20 -2.97
N ARG A 30 2.35 7.39 -2.75
CA ARG A 30 1.05 7.58 -3.38
C ARG A 30 0.56 9.02 -3.13
N PRO A 31 0.28 9.80 -4.18
CA PRO A 31 -0.32 11.12 -4.04
C PRO A 31 -1.66 11.06 -3.33
N ALA A 32 -2.07 12.20 -2.75
CA ALA A 32 -3.39 12.31 -2.11
C ALA A 32 -4.51 12.39 -3.16
N ASP A 33 -4.28 13.11 -4.26
CA ASP A 33 -5.17 13.15 -5.42
C ASP A 33 -4.59 12.32 -6.57
N THR A 34 -5.44 11.54 -7.22
CA THR A 34 -5.13 10.82 -8.46
C THR A 34 -4.62 11.72 -9.59
N ARG A 35 -5.07 12.98 -9.64
CA ARG A 35 -4.73 13.94 -10.70
C ARG A 35 -3.26 14.36 -10.68
N ASP A 36 -2.64 14.32 -9.52
CA ASP A 36 -1.21 14.65 -9.34
C ASP A 36 -0.29 13.58 -9.96
N CYS A 37 -0.82 12.41 -10.32
CA CYS A 37 -0.07 11.36 -10.98
C CYS A 37 -0.18 11.51 -12.50
N THR A 38 0.92 11.88 -13.15
CA THR A 38 1.02 12.02 -14.61
C THR A 38 1.52 10.75 -15.31
N ASP A 39 2.23 9.88 -14.59
CA ASP A 39 2.78 8.64 -15.13
C ASP A 39 1.81 7.46 -14.92
N VAL A 40 1.41 6.82 -16.03
CA VAL A 40 0.53 5.64 -16.05
C VAL A 40 1.15 4.48 -15.28
N ARG A 41 2.47 4.29 -15.37
CA ARG A 41 3.16 3.18 -14.68
C ARG A 41 3.07 3.32 -13.17
N ASN A 42 3.18 4.55 -12.66
CA ASN A 42 2.98 4.85 -11.25
C ASN A 42 1.50 4.69 -10.84
N ALA A 43 0.57 5.12 -11.69
CA ALA A 43 -0.87 4.93 -11.44
C ALA A 43 -1.26 3.44 -11.31
N GLU A 44 -0.77 2.58 -12.22
CA GLU A 44 -0.97 1.13 -12.14
C GLU A 44 -0.38 0.52 -10.86
N ARG A 45 0.82 0.97 -10.48
CA ARG A 45 1.46 0.56 -9.24
C ARG A 45 0.59 0.92 -8.03
N PHE A 46 0.10 2.16 -7.95
CA PHE A 46 -0.74 2.60 -6.83
C PHE A 46 -2.08 1.87 -6.78
N ARG A 47 -2.70 1.60 -7.95
CA ARG A 47 -3.89 0.74 -8.04
C ARG A 47 -3.60 -0.65 -7.47
N LYS A 48 -2.46 -1.27 -7.82
CA LYS A 48 -2.06 -2.59 -7.31
C LYS A 48 -1.87 -2.57 -5.80
N GLU A 49 -1.22 -1.55 -5.25
CA GLU A 49 -1.08 -1.38 -3.80
C GLU A 49 -2.44 -1.32 -3.09
N ILE A 50 -3.40 -0.56 -3.63
CA ILE A 50 -4.76 -0.48 -3.08
C ILE A 50 -5.46 -1.83 -3.09
N VAL A 51 -5.37 -2.58 -4.20
CA VAL A 51 -5.97 -3.92 -4.31
C VAL A 51 -5.37 -4.88 -3.29
N MET A 52 -4.05 -4.83 -3.08
CA MET A 52 -3.39 -5.64 -2.05
C MET A 52 -3.86 -5.28 -0.64
N ASP A 53 -4.06 -4.00 -0.35
CA ASP A 53 -4.56 -3.57 0.96
C ASP A 53 -6.02 -3.98 1.20
N ILE A 54 -6.86 -3.94 0.17
CA ILE A 54 -8.24 -4.47 0.23
C ILE A 54 -8.20 -5.97 0.54
N ALA A 55 -7.38 -6.75 -0.18
CA ALA A 55 -7.26 -8.19 0.03
C ALA A 55 -6.82 -8.54 1.46
N LYS A 56 -5.87 -7.78 2.03
CA LYS A 56 -5.46 -7.95 3.44
C LYS A 56 -6.61 -7.68 4.42
N LYS A 57 -7.40 -6.64 4.19
CA LYS A 57 -8.55 -6.31 5.07
C LYS A 57 -9.65 -7.35 4.97
N ILE A 58 -9.93 -7.88 3.78
CA ILE A 58 -10.84 -9.02 3.59
C ILE A 58 -10.34 -10.23 4.39
N ALA A 59 -9.05 -10.55 4.31
CA ALA A 59 -8.48 -11.64 5.10
C ALA A 59 -8.59 -11.40 6.63
N MET A 60 -8.49 -10.15 7.08
CA MET A 60 -8.73 -9.81 8.50
C MET A 60 -10.19 -10.03 8.92
N ILE A 61 -11.16 -9.70 8.06
CA ILE A 61 -12.59 -9.93 8.33
C ILE A 61 -12.90 -11.43 8.48
N GLN A 62 -12.19 -12.29 7.76
CA GLN A 62 -12.36 -13.75 7.85
C GLN A 62 -11.90 -14.34 9.20
N ASN A 63 -11.27 -13.56 10.08
CA ASN A 63 -10.90 -14.02 11.41
C ASN A 63 -12.15 -14.13 12.31
N PRO A 64 -12.54 -15.34 12.76
CA PRO A 64 -13.75 -15.55 13.55
C PRO A 64 -13.68 -14.93 14.95
N GLY A 65 -12.48 -14.57 15.44
CA GLY A 65 -12.30 -13.87 16.72
C GLY A 65 -12.44 -12.35 16.62
N LEU A 66 -12.78 -11.82 15.45
CA LEU A 66 -12.89 -10.38 15.23
C LEU A 66 -14.25 -9.85 15.70
N GLY A 67 -14.24 -8.91 16.66
CA GLY A 67 -15.48 -8.32 17.18
C GLY A 67 -16.26 -7.52 16.13
N GLU A 68 -17.58 -7.42 16.30
CA GLU A 68 -18.49 -6.81 15.32
C GLU A 68 -18.13 -5.35 14.98
N PHE A 69 -17.77 -4.54 15.98
CA PHE A 69 -17.31 -3.17 15.77
C PHE A 69 -16.12 -3.10 14.81
N LYS A 70 -15.16 -4.03 14.96
CA LYS A 70 -13.97 -4.05 14.14
C LYS A 70 -14.27 -4.50 12.71
N ILE A 71 -15.24 -5.39 12.53
CA ILE A 71 -15.75 -5.77 11.19
C ILE A 71 -16.37 -4.55 10.49
N ARG A 72 -17.17 -3.75 11.20
CA ARG A 72 -17.76 -2.52 10.64
C ARG A 72 -16.68 -1.51 10.22
N ASP A 73 -15.69 -1.26 11.07
CA ASP A 73 -14.56 -0.39 10.72
C ASP A 73 -13.81 -0.89 9.48
N LEU A 74 -13.55 -2.20 9.39
CA LEU A 74 -12.87 -2.79 8.23
C LEU A 74 -13.72 -2.66 6.96
N ASN A 75 -15.05 -2.80 7.05
CA ASN A 75 -15.95 -2.61 5.92
C ASN A 75 -15.94 -1.16 5.43
N ASP A 76 -16.02 -0.18 6.33
CA ASP A 76 -15.95 1.23 5.97
C ASP A 76 -14.63 1.58 5.29
N GLU A 77 -13.55 1.03 5.82
CA GLU A 77 -12.22 1.21 5.25
C GLU A 77 -12.08 0.53 3.88
N ILE A 78 -12.62 -0.67 3.69
CA ILE A 78 -12.68 -1.35 2.38
C ILE A 78 -13.48 -0.50 1.38
N ASN A 79 -14.62 0.05 1.79
CA ASN A 79 -15.44 0.91 0.94
C ASN A 79 -14.69 2.17 0.50
N LYS A 80 -13.93 2.81 1.39
CA LYS A 80 -13.06 3.95 1.04
C LYS A 80 -11.99 3.54 0.03
N GLN A 81 -11.36 2.38 0.24
CA GLN A 81 -10.34 1.88 -0.68
C GLN A 81 -10.91 1.50 -2.06
N LEU A 82 -12.12 0.96 -2.14
CA LEU A 82 -12.80 0.67 -3.40
C LEU A 82 -13.10 1.96 -4.19
N LYS A 83 -13.54 3.02 -3.53
CA LYS A 83 -13.73 4.34 -4.17
C LYS A 83 -12.39 4.88 -4.70
N LEU A 84 -11.33 4.78 -3.92
CA LEU A 84 -10.01 5.20 -4.34
C LEU A 84 -9.50 4.36 -5.52
N LYS A 85 -9.67 3.03 -5.49
CA LYS A 85 -9.36 2.13 -6.60
C LYS A 85 -10.05 2.58 -7.88
N PHE A 86 -11.35 2.90 -7.81
CA PHE A 86 -12.11 3.39 -8.97
C PHE A 86 -11.53 4.69 -9.51
N ALA A 87 -11.17 5.64 -8.66
CA ALA A 87 -10.53 6.88 -9.09
C ALA A 87 -9.19 6.63 -9.82
N TRP A 88 -8.35 5.71 -9.31
CA TRP A 88 -7.12 5.31 -9.99
C TRP A 88 -7.38 4.59 -11.31
N GLU A 89 -8.41 3.76 -11.40
CA GLU A 89 -8.81 3.10 -12.64
C GLU A 89 -9.30 4.10 -13.71
N SER A 90 -10.02 5.14 -13.29
CA SER A 90 -10.39 6.24 -14.18
C SER A 90 -9.16 7.02 -14.66
N ARG A 91 -8.21 7.31 -13.77
CA ARG A 91 -6.97 8.02 -14.12
C ARG A 91 -6.06 7.24 -15.08
N ILE A 92 -6.07 5.91 -15.03
CA ILE A 92 -5.28 5.07 -15.96
C ILE A 92 -5.90 5.07 -17.36
N LYS A 93 -7.21 5.29 -17.48
CA LYS A 93 -7.93 5.30 -18.77
C LYS A 93 -7.90 6.67 -19.46
N GLU A 94 -7.71 7.74 -18.70
CA GLU A 94 -7.55 9.12 -19.18
C GLU A 94 -6.19 9.31 -19.87
#